data_AF-A0A959LGQ8-F1
#
_entry.id   AF-A0A959LGQ8-F1
#
_cell.length_a   1.000
_cell.length_b   1.000
_cell.length_c   1.000
_cell.angle_alpha   90.00
_cell.angle_beta   90.00
_cell.angle_gamma   90.00
#
_symmetry.space_group_name_H-M   'P 1'
#
loop_
_entity.id
_entity.type
_entity.pdbx_description
1 polymer ?
#
loop_
_entity_poly.entity_id
_entity_poly.type
_entity_poly.pdbx_seq_one_letter_code
_entity_poly.pdbx_strand_id
1 'polypeptide(L)'
;FKKINGGLDPLLTLTPSDGQAMPAYGGPVMSNNDREVIRQWIQYGAKSGGTQFDRQLIDDFYANGGLQSFPDGPPPAPAPGDGFQVHMGPFYLPKGGEVEYFQKYELDLPDDLEVTRIEVLIGDDSHHFIIYDWDSPSDAAAVPAGLRLDPYHAGIGLVAAVQYAQDLVLPEGTAFHWEQDLVLDLNSHYINYSGILPLQAEAYLNIYTQPKGTAKQQMFSTLLVNPNIPIPNNNTLVTHTQSIIYPNAEVFLWGMMGHTHQYGKSYKVYKRLPGSQKGEILYDGACPNGVPGCPSPWFDYQHIPMRYFDEFLPVTINSQNGLLHEASWINDGPTSVNFGPTSDDEMMVLIMMYVTDTTGLTTDVDIPNGVAPGILKLSPNPTTGQVNINVPGFEEWLTLKVYDVTGKVVFQTSFRGSTHSIDLSAYNSSMYFIRVQDLHGKVDLIERIILLD
;
A
#
# COMPACT_ATOMS: atom_id res chain seq x y z
N PHE A 1 -20.28 -11.72 -16.41
CA PHE A 1 -20.20 -10.31 -16.86
C PHE A 1 -19.68 -10.14 -18.29
N LYS A 2 -18.57 -10.79 -18.70
CA LYS A 2 -17.94 -10.69 -20.05
C LYS A 2 -18.91 -10.53 -21.24
N LYS A 3 -19.97 -11.35 -21.30
CA LYS A 3 -20.97 -11.30 -22.40
C LYS A 3 -21.75 -10.00 -22.50
N ILE A 4 -22.01 -9.31 -21.39
CA ILE A 4 -22.77 -8.04 -21.36
C ILE A 4 -21.87 -6.82 -21.15
N ASN A 5 -20.56 -7.01 -21.04
CA ASN A 5 -19.57 -5.98 -20.71
C ASN A 5 -19.69 -4.76 -21.64
N GLY A 6 -19.78 -5.00 -22.95
CA GLY A 6 -20.01 -3.95 -23.94
C GLY A 6 -18.97 -2.82 -23.91
N GLY A 7 -17.74 -3.16 -23.53
CA GLY A 7 -16.60 -2.24 -23.42
C GLY A 7 -16.50 -1.47 -22.11
N LEU A 8 -17.35 -1.75 -21.11
CA LEU A 8 -17.32 -1.04 -19.82
C LEU A 8 -16.04 -1.33 -19.03
N ASP A 9 -15.60 -2.59 -19.05
CA ASP A 9 -14.38 -3.06 -18.43
C ASP A 9 -13.45 -3.63 -19.51
N PRO A 10 -12.40 -2.89 -19.91
CA PRO A 10 -11.52 -3.31 -20.99
C PRO A 10 -10.71 -4.59 -20.68
N LEU A 11 -10.56 -4.98 -19.41
CA LEU A 11 -9.88 -6.23 -19.04
C LEU A 11 -10.76 -7.46 -19.27
N LEU A 12 -12.08 -7.28 -19.31
CA LEU A 12 -13.03 -8.38 -19.46
C LEU A 12 -13.39 -8.61 -20.93
N THR A 13 -12.48 -9.23 -21.66
CA THR A 13 -12.67 -9.63 -23.06
C THR A 13 -13.29 -11.04 -23.18
N LEU A 14 -14.05 -11.25 -24.26
CA LEU A 14 -14.61 -12.56 -24.59
C LEU A 14 -13.56 -13.45 -25.24
N THR A 15 -13.43 -14.67 -24.73
CA THR A 15 -12.71 -15.76 -25.39
C THR A 15 -13.64 -16.54 -26.32
N PRO A 16 -13.12 -17.33 -27.28
CA PRO A 16 -13.95 -18.19 -28.12
C PRO A 16 -14.89 -19.12 -27.33
N SER A 17 -14.46 -19.57 -26.14
CA SER A 17 -15.27 -20.42 -25.24
C SER A 17 -16.43 -19.69 -24.55
N ASP A 18 -16.38 -18.37 -24.41
CA ASP A 18 -17.45 -17.57 -23.78
C ASP A 18 -18.68 -17.39 -24.69
N GLY A 19 -18.50 -17.69 -25.99
CA GLY A 19 -19.52 -17.49 -27.02
C GLY A 19 -19.71 -16.02 -27.40
N GLN A 20 -20.89 -15.70 -27.93
CA GLN A 20 -21.19 -14.36 -28.45
C GLN A 20 -21.57 -13.36 -27.35
N ALA A 21 -21.26 -12.07 -27.59
CA ALA A 21 -21.74 -10.98 -26.76
C ALA A 21 -23.28 -10.91 -26.73
N MET A 22 -23.82 -10.38 -25.63
CA MET A 22 -25.24 -10.25 -25.36
C MET A 22 -25.65 -8.77 -25.34
N PRO A 23 -26.87 -8.44 -25.82
CA PRO A 23 -27.86 -9.36 -26.37
C PRO A 23 -27.47 -9.89 -27.77
N ALA A 24 -27.67 -11.19 -27.98
CA ALA A 24 -27.50 -11.77 -29.30
C ALA A 24 -28.55 -11.16 -30.27
N TYR A 25 -28.16 -10.99 -31.54
CA TYR A 25 -29.05 -10.56 -32.63
C TYR A 25 -29.58 -9.11 -32.54
N GLY A 26 -28.86 -8.20 -31.87
CA GLY A 26 -29.18 -6.77 -31.91
C GLY A 26 -30.38 -6.35 -31.06
N GLY A 27 -30.69 -7.09 -30.00
CA GLY A 27 -31.70 -6.70 -29.01
C GLY A 27 -31.32 -5.41 -28.25
N PRO A 28 -32.23 -4.88 -27.39
CA PRO A 28 -31.98 -3.69 -26.59
C PRO A 28 -30.72 -3.83 -25.73
N VAL A 29 -29.80 -2.88 -25.87
CA VAL A 29 -28.51 -2.86 -25.17
C VAL A 29 -28.71 -2.21 -23.79
N MET A 30 -28.22 -2.86 -22.74
CA MET A 30 -28.23 -2.29 -21.38
C MET A 30 -27.37 -1.02 -21.32
N SER A 31 -27.80 -0.06 -20.50
CA SER A 31 -26.99 1.14 -20.21
C SER A 31 -25.71 0.75 -19.46
N ASN A 32 -24.69 1.62 -19.49
CA ASN A 32 -23.47 1.38 -18.70
C ASN A 32 -23.78 1.32 -17.19
N ASN A 33 -24.73 2.13 -16.72
CA ASN A 33 -25.19 2.06 -15.34
C ASN A 33 -25.80 0.68 -15.01
N ASP A 34 -26.74 0.17 -15.81
CA ASP A 34 -27.34 -1.14 -15.53
C ASP A 34 -26.34 -2.29 -15.60
N ARG A 35 -25.33 -2.17 -16.49
CA ARG A 35 -24.21 -3.11 -16.52
C ARG A 35 -23.38 -3.01 -15.25
N GLU A 36 -23.05 -1.79 -14.81
CA GLU A 36 -22.30 -1.60 -13.56
C GLU A 36 -22.99 -2.25 -12.39
N VAL A 37 -24.31 -2.09 -12.27
CA VAL A 37 -25.07 -2.68 -11.18
C VAL A 37 -24.92 -4.20 -11.16
N ILE A 38 -24.92 -4.83 -12.35
CA ILE A 38 -24.65 -6.27 -12.45
C ILE A 38 -23.19 -6.58 -12.08
N ARG A 39 -22.23 -5.75 -12.48
CA ARG A 39 -20.82 -5.90 -12.09
C ARG A 39 -20.65 -5.82 -10.58
N GLN A 40 -21.25 -4.82 -9.93
CA GLN A 40 -21.25 -4.65 -8.47
C GLN A 40 -21.90 -5.87 -7.81
N TRP A 41 -23.06 -6.33 -8.28
CA TRP A 41 -23.66 -7.56 -7.73
C TRP A 41 -22.71 -8.76 -7.79
N ILE A 42 -21.95 -8.93 -8.87
CA ILE A 42 -20.93 -9.98 -9.01
C ILE A 42 -19.74 -9.72 -8.07
N GLN A 43 -19.23 -8.49 -8.00
CA GLN A 43 -18.08 -8.13 -7.14
C GLN A 43 -18.38 -8.37 -5.66
N TYR A 44 -19.63 -8.21 -5.23
CA TYR A 44 -20.07 -8.53 -3.88
C TYR A 44 -20.51 -10.00 -3.70
N GLY A 45 -20.07 -10.90 -4.59
CA GLY A 45 -20.24 -12.35 -4.46
C GLY A 45 -21.56 -12.90 -5.00
N ALA A 46 -22.28 -12.15 -5.83
CA ALA A 46 -23.53 -12.57 -6.50
C ALA A 46 -24.59 -13.15 -5.53
N LYS A 47 -24.69 -12.58 -4.32
CA LYS A 47 -25.58 -13.09 -3.27
C LYS A 47 -27.04 -13.07 -3.72
N SER A 48 -27.82 -14.06 -3.29
CA SER A 48 -29.22 -14.25 -3.69
C SER A 48 -30.20 -13.28 -3.01
N GLY A 49 -29.74 -12.48 -2.05
CA GLY A 49 -30.55 -11.50 -1.32
C GLY A 49 -29.72 -10.59 -0.42
N GLY A 50 -30.38 -9.62 0.21
CA GLY A 50 -29.76 -8.57 1.02
C GLY A 50 -29.19 -7.42 0.20
N THR A 51 -28.97 -6.27 0.84
CA THR A 51 -28.32 -5.11 0.22
C THR A 51 -26.81 -5.29 0.27
N GLN A 52 -26.14 -5.30 -0.89
CA GLN A 52 -24.70 -5.53 -0.99
C GLN A 52 -23.89 -4.25 -1.20
N PHE A 53 -24.46 -3.30 -1.94
CA PHE A 53 -23.88 -2.00 -2.24
C PHE A 53 -25.00 -0.96 -2.34
N ASP A 54 -24.66 0.32 -2.25
CA ASP A 54 -25.61 1.41 -2.46
C ASP A 54 -25.88 1.59 -3.96
N ARG A 55 -27.06 1.15 -4.42
CA ARG A 55 -27.48 1.33 -5.81
C ARG A 55 -27.57 2.80 -6.21
N GLN A 56 -28.03 3.67 -5.30
CA GLN A 56 -28.19 5.10 -5.59
C GLN A 56 -26.83 5.75 -5.86
N LEU A 57 -25.78 5.32 -5.13
CA LEU A 57 -24.42 5.78 -5.37
C LEU A 57 -23.93 5.49 -6.79
N ILE A 58 -24.25 4.31 -7.33
CA ILE A 58 -23.93 3.94 -8.71
C ILE A 58 -24.73 4.79 -9.68
N ASP A 59 -26.04 4.93 -9.46
CA ASP A 59 -26.91 5.72 -10.32
C ASP A 59 -26.44 7.20 -10.37
N ASP A 60 -26.07 7.76 -9.22
CA ASP A 60 -25.57 9.13 -9.09
C ASP A 60 -24.21 9.31 -9.80
N PHE A 61 -23.30 8.35 -9.68
CA PHE A 61 -22.01 8.37 -10.38
C PHE A 61 -22.20 8.41 -11.90
N TYR A 62 -23.07 7.56 -12.46
CA TYR A 62 -23.31 7.52 -13.90
C TYR A 62 -24.16 8.69 -14.42
N ALA A 63 -25.01 9.28 -13.57
CA ALA A 63 -25.82 10.43 -13.95
C ALA A 63 -25.05 11.76 -13.89
N ASN A 64 -24.17 11.93 -12.88
CA ASN A 64 -23.55 13.21 -12.54
C ASN A 64 -22.03 13.22 -12.68
N GLY A 65 -21.40 12.06 -12.92
CA GLY A 65 -19.96 11.88 -12.88
C GLY A 65 -19.44 11.61 -11.46
N GLY A 66 -18.17 11.27 -11.38
CA GLY A 66 -17.45 11.06 -10.13
C GLY A 66 -15.94 11.03 -10.37
N LEU A 67 -15.18 10.94 -9.27
CA LEU A 67 -13.74 10.72 -9.32
C LEU A 67 -13.47 9.26 -9.67
N GLN A 68 -12.38 9.02 -10.39
CA GLN A 68 -11.91 7.68 -10.73
C GLN A 68 -10.47 7.55 -10.27
N SER A 69 -10.11 6.44 -9.64
CA SER A 69 -8.72 6.16 -9.29
C SER A 69 -7.80 6.17 -10.53
N PHE A 70 -8.32 5.76 -11.69
CA PHE A 70 -7.59 5.76 -12.96
C PHE A 70 -8.43 6.45 -14.06
N PRO A 71 -8.44 7.80 -14.11
CA PRO A 71 -9.29 8.56 -15.04
C PRO A 71 -8.91 8.37 -16.52
N ASP A 72 -7.66 7.97 -16.78
CA ASP A 72 -7.15 7.69 -18.13
C ASP A 72 -7.38 6.22 -18.56
N GLY A 73 -8.10 5.44 -17.76
CA GLY A 73 -8.33 4.01 -17.96
C GLY A 73 -7.32 3.13 -17.23
N PRO A 74 -7.45 1.79 -17.36
CA PRO A 74 -6.60 0.86 -16.62
C PRO A 74 -5.12 1.05 -16.98
N PRO A 75 -4.21 0.89 -16.01
CA PRO A 75 -2.79 0.88 -16.28
C PRO A 75 -2.41 -0.30 -17.19
N PRO A 76 -1.34 -0.17 -18.00
CA PRO A 76 -0.91 -1.23 -18.90
C PRO A 76 -0.53 -2.49 -18.13
N ALA A 77 -1.00 -3.65 -18.60
CA ALA A 77 -0.57 -4.96 -18.11
C ALA A 77 0.86 -5.30 -18.59
N PRO A 78 1.55 -6.26 -17.94
CA PRO A 78 2.80 -6.81 -18.45
C PRO A 78 2.63 -7.31 -19.89
N ALA A 79 3.70 -7.23 -20.69
CA ALA A 79 3.65 -7.73 -22.06
C ALA A 79 3.41 -9.25 -22.07
N PRO A 80 2.76 -9.79 -23.12
CA PRO A 80 2.53 -11.23 -23.23
C PRO A 80 3.83 -12.03 -23.09
N GLY A 81 3.89 -12.91 -22.09
CA GLY A 81 5.07 -13.73 -21.78
C GLY A 81 5.91 -13.20 -20.61
N ASP A 82 5.78 -11.93 -20.24
CA ASP A 82 6.50 -11.33 -19.11
C ASP A 82 5.74 -11.49 -17.80
N GLY A 83 4.43 -11.67 -17.85
CA GLY A 83 3.59 -11.69 -16.66
C GLY A 83 2.09 -11.61 -16.94
N PHE A 84 1.33 -11.23 -15.90
CA PHE A 84 -0.12 -11.03 -15.96
C PHE A 84 -0.55 -9.90 -15.03
N GLN A 85 -1.78 -9.41 -15.19
CA GLN A 85 -2.35 -8.35 -14.37
C GLN A 85 -3.54 -8.88 -13.56
N VAL A 86 -3.55 -8.56 -12.28
CA VAL A 86 -4.67 -8.76 -11.34
C VAL A 86 -5.39 -7.44 -11.16
N HIS A 87 -6.71 -7.47 -11.05
CA HIS A 87 -7.54 -6.28 -10.88
C HIS A 87 -8.55 -6.50 -9.75
N MET A 88 -8.48 -5.65 -8.72
CA MET A 88 -9.44 -5.57 -7.62
C MET A 88 -10.36 -4.37 -7.81
N GLY A 89 -11.65 -4.64 -7.97
CA GLY A 89 -12.68 -3.61 -8.16
C GLY A 89 -13.25 -3.53 -9.59
N PRO A 90 -13.81 -2.38 -9.98
CA PRO A 90 -14.01 -1.21 -9.14
C PRO A 90 -15.13 -1.41 -8.10
N PHE A 91 -15.08 -0.61 -7.05
CA PHE A 91 -16.13 -0.38 -6.07
C PHE A 91 -16.29 1.13 -5.84
N TYR A 92 -17.36 1.53 -5.17
CA TYR A 92 -17.74 2.95 -5.11
C TYR A 92 -17.85 3.44 -3.68
N LEU A 93 -17.31 4.63 -3.43
CA LEU A 93 -17.39 5.32 -2.14
C LEU A 93 -18.26 6.58 -2.28
N PRO A 94 -19.17 6.84 -1.32
CA PRO A 94 -19.84 8.12 -1.25
C PRO A 94 -18.84 9.24 -0.94
N LYS A 95 -19.26 10.49 -1.11
CA LYS A 95 -18.50 11.67 -0.69
C LYS A 95 -18.07 11.58 0.78
N GLY A 96 -16.81 11.81 1.10
CA GLY A 96 -16.26 11.70 2.45
C GLY A 96 -16.31 10.28 3.03
N GLY A 97 -16.60 9.26 2.23
CA GLY A 97 -16.67 7.88 2.67
C GLY A 97 -15.28 7.24 2.80
N GLU A 98 -15.19 6.21 3.62
CA GLU A 98 -14.00 5.39 3.84
C GLU A 98 -14.44 3.94 3.85
N VAL A 99 -13.65 3.06 3.21
CA VAL A 99 -13.91 1.63 3.26
C VAL A 99 -12.62 0.83 3.07
N GLU A 100 -12.50 -0.22 3.87
CA GLU A 100 -11.49 -1.26 3.72
C GLU A 100 -12.18 -2.55 3.30
N TYR A 101 -11.80 -3.10 2.14
CA TYR A 101 -12.32 -4.34 1.61
C TYR A 101 -11.24 -5.40 1.51
N PHE A 102 -11.67 -6.64 1.76
CA PHE A 102 -10.93 -7.87 1.49
C PHE A 102 -11.59 -8.61 0.32
N GLN A 103 -10.78 -9.17 -0.58
CA GLN A 103 -11.24 -9.95 -1.72
C GLN A 103 -10.39 -11.21 -1.89
N LYS A 104 -11.06 -12.36 -1.81
CA LYS A 104 -10.47 -13.63 -2.22
C LYS A 104 -10.29 -13.62 -3.73
N TYR A 105 -9.07 -13.88 -4.19
CA TYR A 105 -8.69 -13.85 -5.59
C TYR A 105 -7.99 -15.15 -5.99
N GLU A 106 -8.67 -15.94 -6.79
CA GLU A 106 -8.13 -17.16 -7.40
C GLU A 106 -7.38 -16.77 -8.68
N LEU A 107 -6.08 -17.08 -8.75
CA LEU A 107 -5.23 -16.65 -9.85
C LEU A 107 -5.36 -17.53 -11.10
N ASP A 108 -5.90 -18.74 -10.97
CA ASP A 108 -6.01 -19.75 -12.04
C ASP A 108 -4.69 -19.95 -12.80
N LEU A 109 -3.58 -20.08 -12.08
CA LEU A 109 -2.26 -20.19 -12.70
C LEU A 109 -2.17 -21.48 -13.55
N PRO A 110 -1.50 -21.43 -14.71
CA PRO A 110 -1.37 -22.60 -15.57
C PRO A 110 -0.44 -23.68 -15.00
N ASP A 111 0.55 -23.27 -14.20
CA ASP A 111 1.56 -24.09 -13.52
C ASP A 111 2.16 -23.28 -12.36
N ASP A 112 2.94 -23.91 -11.48
CA ASP A 112 3.81 -23.23 -10.51
C ASP A 112 4.75 -22.24 -11.21
N LEU A 113 4.92 -21.05 -10.66
CA LEU A 113 5.73 -19.98 -11.25
C LEU A 113 6.60 -19.25 -10.23
N GLU A 114 7.61 -18.57 -10.75
CA GLU A 114 8.49 -17.68 -9.99
C GLU A 114 8.13 -16.22 -10.29
N VAL A 115 7.78 -15.46 -9.25
CA VAL A 115 7.48 -14.02 -9.35
C VAL A 115 8.71 -13.21 -8.96
N THR A 116 9.21 -12.39 -9.87
CA THR A 116 10.41 -11.56 -9.68
C THR A 116 10.10 -10.11 -9.37
N ARG A 117 8.90 -9.65 -9.74
CA ARG A 117 8.48 -8.26 -9.54
C ARG A 117 6.97 -8.16 -9.41
N ILE A 118 6.52 -7.34 -8.46
CA ILE A 118 5.11 -7.02 -8.24
C ILE A 118 4.98 -5.51 -8.29
N GLU A 119 4.36 -4.99 -9.34
CA GLU A 119 4.04 -3.57 -9.46
C GLU A 119 2.60 -3.36 -8.99
N VAL A 120 2.47 -2.74 -7.82
CA VAL A 120 1.18 -2.41 -7.17
C VAL A 120 0.78 -1.00 -7.61
N LEU A 121 -0.38 -0.91 -8.25
CA LEU A 121 -0.91 0.32 -8.84
C LEU A 121 -2.24 0.62 -8.14
N ILE A 122 -2.25 1.70 -7.36
CA ILE A 122 -3.40 2.18 -6.59
C ILE A 122 -3.62 3.66 -6.87
N GLY A 123 -4.87 4.12 -6.76
CA GLY A 123 -5.21 5.52 -6.94
C GLY A 123 -4.79 6.39 -5.75
N ASP A 124 -4.75 7.70 -5.98
CA ASP A 124 -4.28 8.70 -5.00
C ASP A 124 -5.07 8.71 -3.68
N ASP A 125 -6.33 8.27 -3.71
CA ASP A 125 -7.23 8.18 -2.56
C ASP A 125 -7.08 6.86 -1.75
N SER A 126 -6.14 5.99 -2.14
CA SER A 126 -5.83 4.75 -1.42
C SER A 126 -4.92 5.03 -0.22
N HIS A 127 -5.26 4.48 0.94
CA HIS A 127 -4.44 4.58 2.16
C HIS A 127 -3.41 3.44 2.26
N HIS A 128 -3.78 2.22 1.88
CA HIS A 128 -2.84 1.10 1.67
C HIS A 128 -3.44 0.02 0.77
N PHE A 129 -2.57 -0.88 0.33
CA PHE A 129 -2.92 -2.15 -0.30
C PHE A 129 -2.05 -3.27 0.26
N ILE A 130 -2.67 -4.39 0.60
CA ILE A 130 -1.98 -5.56 1.13
C ILE A 130 -2.34 -6.79 0.30
N ILE A 131 -1.32 -7.55 -0.07
CA ILE A 131 -1.42 -8.82 -0.76
C ILE A 131 -1.11 -9.90 0.27
N TYR A 132 -2.15 -10.60 0.72
CA TYR A 132 -2.01 -11.81 1.49
C TYR A 132 -2.16 -13.03 0.59
N ASP A 133 -1.70 -14.17 1.08
CA ASP A 133 -1.90 -15.49 0.51
C ASP A 133 -2.39 -16.45 1.59
N TRP A 134 -3.20 -17.45 1.22
CA TRP A 134 -3.52 -18.51 2.18
C TRP A 134 -2.45 -19.59 2.19
N ASP A 135 -2.15 -20.12 3.37
CA ASP A 135 -1.21 -21.23 3.58
C ASP A 135 -1.63 -22.49 2.80
N SER A 136 -2.92 -22.64 2.53
CA SER A 136 -3.45 -23.71 1.70
C SER A 136 -4.75 -23.32 0.98
N PRO A 137 -5.08 -23.97 -0.16
CA PRO A 137 -6.39 -23.82 -0.80
C PRO A 137 -7.57 -24.17 0.11
N SER A 138 -7.35 -25.03 1.12
CA SER A 138 -8.39 -25.43 2.06
C SER A 138 -8.76 -24.32 3.04
N ASP A 139 -7.79 -23.48 3.43
CA ASP A 139 -8.04 -22.30 4.25
C ASP A 139 -8.82 -21.25 3.45
N ALA A 140 -8.43 -21.04 2.19
CA ALA A 140 -9.14 -20.15 1.27
C ALA A 140 -10.58 -20.61 0.97
N ALA A 141 -10.84 -21.92 0.98
CA ALA A 141 -12.18 -22.49 0.75
C ALA A 141 -13.19 -22.15 1.86
N ALA A 142 -12.73 -21.81 3.08
CA ALA A 142 -13.58 -21.35 4.17
C ALA A 142 -14.14 -19.93 3.92
N VAL A 143 -13.56 -19.20 2.96
CA VAL A 143 -13.87 -17.80 2.70
C VAL A 143 -14.72 -17.68 1.42
N PRO A 144 -15.91 -17.04 1.49
CA PRO A 144 -16.75 -16.85 0.32
C PRO A 144 -16.11 -15.86 -0.68
N ALA A 145 -16.48 -16.01 -1.95
CA ALA A 145 -16.11 -15.06 -2.99
C ALA A 145 -16.81 -13.70 -2.80
N GLY A 146 -16.19 -12.66 -3.37
CA GLY A 146 -16.68 -11.29 -3.35
C GLY A 146 -16.08 -10.42 -2.24
N LEU A 147 -16.35 -9.12 -2.30
CA LEU A 147 -15.87 -8.12 -1.35
C LEU A 147 -16.43 -8.37 0.06
N ARG A 148 -15.54 -8.28 1.05
CA ARG A 148 -15.81 -8.49 2.48
C ARG A 148 -15.25 -7.34 3.29
N LEU A 149 -15.97 -6.93 4.33
CA LEU A 149 -15.50 -5.93 5.30
C LEU A 149 -14.67 -6.58 6.42
N ASP A 150 -14.98 -7.82 6.77
CA ASP A 150 -14.31 -8.52 7.85
C ASP A 150 -13.07 -9.27 7.33
N PRO A 151 -11.90 -9.11 7.97
CA PRO A 151 -10.72 -9.89 7.65
C PRO A 151 -10.88 -11.36 8.06
N TYR A 152 -10.20 -12.27 7.35
CA TYR A 152 -10.09 -13.68 7.73
C TYR A 152 -8.62 -14.10 7.80
N HIS A 153 -7.99 -13.92 8.97
CA HIS A 153 -6.56 -14.15 9.16
C HIS A 153 -6.22 -15.54 9.74
N ALA A 154 -6.98 -16.58 9.38
CA ALA A 154 -6.64 -17.96 9.72
C ALA A 154 -5.90 -18.62 8.54
N GLY A 155 -4.71 -19.17 8.80
CA GLY A 155 -3.87 -19.79 7.77
C GLY A 155 -3.49 -18.80 6.66
N ILE A 156 -3.05 -17.59 7.04
CA ILE A 156 -2.74 -16.51 6.11
C ILE A 156 -1.26 -16.12 6.21
N GLY A 157 -0.61 -16.07 5.06
CA GLY A 157 0.71 -15.51 4.83
C GLY A 157 0.61 -14.06 4.31
N LEU A 158 1.77 -13.44 4.15
CA LEU A 158 1.90 -12.11 3.57
C LEU A 158 2.80 -12.22 2.33
N VAL A 159 2.36 -11.64 1.21
CA VAL A 159 3.22 -11.41 0.05
C VAL A 159 3.86 -10.03 0.16
N ALA A 160 3.05 -8.97 0.15
CA ALA A 160 3.52 -7.59 0.20
C ALA A 160 2.49 -6.66 0.86
N ALA A 161 2.95 -5.58 1.48
CA ALA A 161 2.13 -4.51 2.02
C ALA A 161 2.71 -3.17 1.56
N VAL A 162 1.88 -2.29 0.99
CA VAL A 162 2.30 -1.00 0.44
C VAL A 162 1.32 0.09 0.86
N GLN A 163 1.82 1.30 1.08
CA GLN A 163 1.01 2.47 1.42
C GLN A 163 0.77 3.39 0.20
N TYR A 164 1.49 3.16 -0.88
CA TYR A 164 1.46 3.92 -2.12
C TYR A 164 1.69 2.97 -3.30
N ALA A 165 1.47 3.44 -4.51
CA ALA A 165 1.84 2.69 -5.71
C ALA A 165 3.34 2.37 -5.65
N GLN A 166 3.68 1.09 -5.77
CA GLN A 166 5.01 0.59 -5.51
C GLN A 166 5.41 -0.42 -6.57
N ASP A 167 6.60 -0.23 -7.12
CA ASP A 167 7.25 -1.21 -7.97
C ASP A 167 8.21 -2.06 -7.13
N LEU A 168 7.74 -3.22 -6.66
CA LEU A 168 8.54 -4.15 -5.86
C LEU A 168 9.34 -5.06 -6.80
N VAL A 169 10.56 -4.64 -7.13
CA VAL A 169 11.53 -5.46 -7.88
C VAL A 169 12.35 -6.27 -6.88
N LEU A 170 12.29 -7.60 -6.97
CA LEU A 170 13.10 -8.44 -6.09
C LEU A 170 14.57 -8.42 -6.50
N PRO A 171 15.50 -8.69 -5.56
CA PRO A 171 16.92 -8.84 -5.85
C PRO A 171 17.18 -9.83 -6.97
N GLU A 172 18.17 -9.55 -7.83
CA GLU A 172 18.55 -10.44 -8.92
C GLU A 172 18.85 -11.85 -8.39
N GLY A 173 18.28 -12.85 -9.06
CA GLY A 173 18.43 -14.25 -8.64
C GLY A 173 17.49 -14.68 -7.51
N THR A 174 16.57 -13.82 -7.06
CA THR A 174 15.51 -14.18 -6.12
C THR A 174 14.13 -14.14 -6.77
N ALA A 175 13.19 -14.93 -6.23
CA ALA A 175 11.78 -14.89 -6.63
C ALA A 175 10.87 -15.32 -5.47
N PHE A 176 9.63 -14.81 -5.43
CA PHE A 176 8.57 -15.51 -4.71
C PHE A 176 8.21 -16.78 -5.51
N HIS A 177 7.95 -17.88 -4.82
CA HIS A 177 7.48 -19.11 -5.43
C HIS A 177 5.98 -19.19 -5.24
N TRP A 178 5.21 -19.10 -6.33
CA TRP A 178 3.76 -19.21 -6.30
C TRP A 178 3.36 -20.57 -6.86
N GLU A 179 2.66 -21.35 -6.04
CA GLU A 179 2.10 -22.64 -6.44
C GLU A 179 0.90 -22.42 -7.35
N GLN A 180 0.62 -23.40 -8.22
CA GLN A 180 -0.47 -23.31 -9.19
C GLN A 180 -1.83 -22.97 -8.56
N ASP A 181 -2.10 -23.52 -7.38
CA ASP A 181 -3.35 -23.38 -6.63
C ASP A 181 -3.30 -22.29 -5.56
N LEU A 182 -2.32 -21.38 -5.63
CA LEU A 182 -2.24 -20.20 -4.78
C LEU A 182 -3.51 -19.35 -4.89
N VAL A 183 -4.06 -18.98 -3.75
CA VAL A 183 -5.18 -18.05 -3.63
C VAL A 183 -4.72 -16.84 -2.83
N LEU A 184 -4.98 -15.64 -3.32
CA LEU A 184 -4.63 -14.38 -2.66
C LEU A 184 -5.82 -13.80 -1.90
N ASP A 185 -5.62 -13.21 -0.72
CA ASP A 185 -6.58 -12.28 -0.12
C ASP A 185 -6.06 -10.85 -0.34
N LEU A 186 -6.72 -10.13 -1.23
CA LEU A 186 -6.39 -8.75 -1.56
C LEU A 186 -7.10 -7.83 -0.58
N ASN A 187 -6.36 -6.93 0.05
CA ASN A 187 -6.89 -5.96 0.98
C ASN A 187 -6.63 -4.54 0.46
N SER A 188 -7.69 -3.77 0.30
CA SER A 188 -7.65 -2.41 -0.22
C SER A 188 -8.39 -1.48 0.71
N HIS A 189 -7.75 -0.38 1.09
CA HIS A 189 -8.32 0.66 1.94
C HIS A 189 -8.33 1.99 1.21
N TYR A 190 -9.52 2.52 0.93
CA TYR A 190 -9.72 3.81 0.25
C TYR A 190 -10.47 4.81 1.14
N ILE A 191 -10.08 6.07 1.04
CA ILE A 191 -10.76 7.21 1.65
C ILE A 191 -11.10 8.21 0.55
N ASN A 192 -12.39 8.45 0.31
CA ASN A 192 -12.83 9.49 -0.60
C ASN A 192 -12.74 10.87 0.09
N TYR A 193 -11.64 11.58 -0.14
CA TYR A 193 -11.43 12.94 0.40
C TYR A 193 -12.36 14.00 -0.21
N SER A 194 -13.09 13.68 -1.28
CA SER A 194 -14.03 14.61 -1.90
C SER A 194 -15.29 14.80 -1.07
N GLY A 195 -15.58 16.05 -0.72
CA GLY A 195 -16.84 16.45 -0.09
C GLY A 195 -18.02 16.60 -1.06
N ILE A 196 -17.80 16.41 -2.38
CA ILE A 196 -18.78 16.76 -3.41
C ILE A 196 -19.07 15.64 -4.42
N LEU A 197 -18.08 14.80 -4.74
CA LEU A 197 -18.20 13.78 -5.78
C LEU A 197 -18.04 12.38 -5.20
N PRO A 198 -18.77 11.38 -5.71
CA PRO A 198 -18.47 9.98 -5.41
C PRO A 198 -17.13 9.57 -6.04
N LEU A 199 -16.51 8.52 -5.50
CA LEU A 199 -15.25 7.94 -5.99
C LEU A 199 -15.50 6.52 -6.50
N GLN A 200 -14.98 6.21 -7.69
CA GLN A 200 -14.79 4.85 -8.20
C GLN A 200 -13.36 4.41 -7.86
N ALA A 201 -13.24 3.53 -6.88
CA ALA A 201 -11.97 2.99 -6.39
C ALA A 201 -11.67 1.62 -7.00
N GLU A 202 -10.40 1.39 -7.33
CA GLU A 202 -9.90 0.12 -7.88
C GLU A 202 -8.39 0.01 -7.70
N ALA A 203 -7.82 -1.19 -7.84
CA ALA A 203 -6.39 -1.44 -7.74
C ALA A 203 -5.95 -2.49 -8.77
N TYR A 204 -4.73 -2.32 -9.30
CA TYR A 204 -4.14 -3.24 -10.26
C TYR A 204 -2.80 -3.76 -9.73
N LEU A 205 -2.52 -5.05 -9.94
CA LEU A 205 -1.23 -5.66 -9.65
C LEU A 205 -0.66 -6.21 -10.95
N ASN A 206 0.46 -5.68 -11.38
CA ASN A 206 1.24 -6.22 -12.49
C ASN A 206 2.24 -7.22 -11.92
N ILE A 207 2.02 -8.51 -12.18
CA ILE A 207 2.84 -9.62 -11.70
C ILE A 207 3.79 -10.02 -12.83
N TYR A 208 5.08 -9.84 -12.62
CA TYR A 208 6.12 -10.24 -13.57
C TYR A 208 6.74 -11.55 -13.13
N THR A 209 6.89 -12.46 -14.08
CA THR A 209 7.19 -13.86 -13.82
C THR A 209 8.38 -14.34 -14.64
N GLN A 210 8.97 -15.45 -14.21
CA GLN A 210 9.96 -16.20 -14.96
C GLN A 210 9.68 -17.70 -14.86
N PRO A 211 10.29 -18.53 -15.73
CA PRO A 211 10.15 -19.99 -15.63
C PRO A 211 10.65 -20.52 -14.29
N LYS A 212 9.92 -21.47 -13.70
CA LYS A 212 10.32 -22.18 -12.48
C LYS A 212 11.72 -22.81 -12.61
N GLY A 213 12.52 -22.69 -11.55
CA GLY A 213 13.90 -23.15 -11.46
C GLY A 213 14.94 -22.13 -11.94
N THR A 214 14.53 -20.87 -12.20
CA THR A 214 15.45 -19.82 -12.67
C THR A 214 16.11 -19.11 -11.49
N ALA A 215 15.34 -18.82 -10.43
CA ALA A 215 15.81 -18.20 -9.21
C ALA A 215 16.87 -19.07 -8.52
N LYS A 216 17.88 -18.41 -7.94
CA LYS A 216 18.89 -19.06 -7.09
C LYS A 216 18.36 -19.27 -5.69
N GLN A 217 17.53 -18.34 -5.21
CA GLN A 217 17.01 -18.33 -3.85
C GLN A 217 15.54 -17.92 -3.84
N GLN A 218 14.74 -18.55 -2.97
CA GLN A 218 13.37 -18.13 -2.72
C GLN A 218 13.36 -16.90 -1.82
N MET A 219 12.62 -15.86 -2.22
CA MET A 219 12.25 -14.77 -1.34
C MET A 219 11.07 -15.19 -0.48
N PHE A 220 11.22 -15.07 0.83
CA PHE A 220 10.16 -15.26 1.81
C PHE A 220 9.69 -13.91 2.33
N SER A 221 8.41 -13.78 2.60
CA SER A 221 7.83 -12.67 3.33
C SER A 221 7.10 -13.21 4.57
N THR A 222 7.19 -12.51 5.69
CA THR A 222 6.54 -12.92 6.93
C THR A 222 5.98 -11.71 7.66
N LEU A 223 4.81 -11.93 8.26
CA LEU A 223 4.15 -10.98 9.14
C LEU A 223 4.22 -11.53 10.57
N LEU A 224 4.87 -10.79 11.47
CA LEU A 224 5.09 -11.17 12.86
C LEU A 224 4.35 -10.22 13.80
N VAL A 225 3.44 -10.75 14.61
CA VAL A 225 2.57 -9.96 15.49
C VAL A 225 2.90 -10.13 16.96
N ASN A 226 2.77 -9.04 17.72
CA ASN A 226 2.59 -9.10 19.17
C ASN A 226 1.11 -8.87 19.51
N PRO A 227 0.32 -9.93 19.81
CA PRO A 227 -1.11 -9.79 20.05
C PRO A 227 -1.46 -9.29 21.46
N ASN A 228 -0.47 -9.16 22.36
CA ASN A 228 -0.69 -8.74 23.74
C ASN A 228 -0.03 -7.38 23.99
N ILE A 229 -0.74 -6.32 23.63
CA ILE A 229 -0.29 -4.93 23.74
C ILE A 229 -1.38 -4.06 24.41
N PRO A 230 -1.73 -4.29 25.68
CA PRO A 230 -2.70 -3.44 26.37
C PRO A 230 -2.20 -1.99 26.45
N ILE A 231 -3.01 -1.04 25.98
CA ILE A 231 -2.70 0.40 25.93
C ILE A 231 -3.83 1.18 26.63
N PRO A 232 -3.63 1.57 27.90
CA PRO A 232 -4.63 2.34 28.66
C PRO A 232 -4.86 3.73 28.08
N ASN A 233 -6.10 4.20 28.12
CA ASN A 233 -6.51 5.55 27.70
C ASN A 233 -6.29 6.60 28.80
N ASN A 234 -5.04 6.76 29.21
CA ASN A 234 -4.67 7.65 30.31
C ASN A 234 -3.58 8.66 29.92
N ASN A 235 -3.39 8.89 28.61
CA ASN A 235 -2.38 9.80 28.07
C ASN A 235 -0.93 9.51 28.53
N THR A 236 -0.64 8.27 28.93
CA THR A 236 0.71 7.87 29.34
C THR A 236 1.38 7.09 28.22
N LEU A 237 2.68 7.31 28.03
CA LEU A 237 3.47 6.52 27.09
C LEU A 237 3.57 5.07 27.57
N VAL A 238 3.10 4.14 26.75
CA VAL A 238 3.25 2.69 26.96
C VAL A 238 4.20 2.14 25.91
N THR A 239 5.01 1.16 26.28
CA THR A 239 5.97 0.52 25.39
C THR A 239 5.88 -0.98 25.57
N HIS A 240 5.78 -1.70 24.45
CA HIS A 240 5.78 -3.16 24.41
C HIS A 240 6.92 -3.65 23.55
N THR A 241 7.43 -4.84 23.89
CA THR A 241 8.58 -5.46 23.23
C THR A 241 8.31 -6.94 23.07
N GLN A 242 8.69 -7.51 21.93
CA GLN A 242 8.62 -8.96 21.70
C GLN A 242 9.92 -9.47 21.04
N SER A 243 10.33 -10.67 21.46
CA SER A 243 11.47 -11.37 20.86
C SER A 243 10.99 -12.23 19.71
N ILE A 244 11.67 -12.11 18.56
CA ILE A 244 11.41 -12.94 17.39
C ILE A 244 12.27 -14.20 17.47
N ILE A 245 11.61 -15.36 17.44
CA ILE A 245 12.24 -16.70 17.52
C ILE A 245 11.92 -17.59 16.31
N TYR A 246 10.97 -17.18 15.48
CA TYR A 246 10.63 -17.80 14.19
C TYR A 246 11.34 -17.02 13.06
N PRO A 247 11.87 -17.68 12.01
CA PRO A 247 11.70 -19.08 11.61
C PRO A 247 12.63 -20.10 12.28
N ASN A 248 13.39 -19.72 13.30
CA ASN A 248 14.41 -20.57 13.93
C ASN A 248 15.47 -21.08 12.91
N ALA A 249 15.99 -20.15 12.13
CA ALA A 249 16.96 -20.40 11.07
C ALA A 249 17.97 -19.23 10.99
N GLU A 250 19.03 -19.45 10.23
CA GLU A 250 19.79 -18.34 9.66
C GLU A 250 18.98 -17.74 8.51
N VAL A 251 18.79 -16.43 8.55
CA VAL A 251 18.10 -15.67 7.50
C VAL A 251 18.96 -14.51 7.05
N PHE A 252 18.77 -14.09 5.81
CA PHE A 252 19.45 -12.95 5.21
C PHE A 252 18.37 -11.94 4.84
N LEU A 253 18.22 -10.91 5.67
CA LEU A 253 17.14 -9.93 5.59
C LEU A 253 17.39 -8.99 4.41
N TRP A 254 16.44 -8.90 3.50
CA TRP A 254 16.44 -7.92 2.42
C TRP A 254 15.61 -6.69 2.77
N GLY A 255 14.44 -6.88 3.40
CA GLY A 255 13.51 -5.81 3.71
C GLY A 255 12.88 -5.97 5.09
N MET A 256 12.58 -4.85 5.77
CA MET A 256 11.77 -4.87 6.99
C MET A 256 10.96 -3.59 7.19
N MET A 257 9.81 -3.72 7.83
CA MET A 257 8.89 -2.61 8.10
C MET A 257 8.13 -2.87 9.39
N GLY A 258 8.01 -1.84 10.23
CA GLY A 258 7.12 -1.86 11.39
C GLY A 258 5.72 -1.36 11.05
N HIS A 259 4.72 -1.67 11.87
CA HIS A 259 3.38 -1.10 11.73
C HIS A 259 2.68 -0.93 13.08
N THR A 260 1.96 0.19 13.21
CA THR A 260 1.07 0.59 14.32
C THR A 260 -0.10 1.40 13.77
N HIS A 261 -1.12 1.65 14.58
CA HIS A 261 -2.21 2.58 14.24
C HIS A 261 -1.98 3.97 14.90
N GLN A 262 -3.07 4.74 15.02
CA GLN A 262 -3.12 6.16 15.32
C GLN A 262 -2.45 6.60 16.64
N TYR A 263 -2.40 5.74 17.65
CA TYR A 263 -1.78 6.05 18.93
C TYR A 263 -0.27 5.82 18.93
N GLY A 264 0.28 5.18 17.89
CA GLY A 264 1.70 4.90 17.73
C GLY A 264 2.58 6.15 17.85
N LYS A 265 3.70 6.03 18.54
CA LYS A 265 4.71 7.08 18.78
C LYS A 265 6.13 6.66 18.41
N SER A 266 6.39 5.36 18.28
CA SER A 266 7.65 4.85 17.75
C SER A 266 7.53 3.39 17.33
N TYR A 267 8.37 2.96 16.41
CA TYR A 267 8.60 1.54 16.12
C TYR A 267 10.08 1.29 15.84
N LYS A 268 10.69 0.32 16.54
CA LYS A 268 12.12 0.00 16.42
C LYS A 268 12.34 -1.49 16.35
N VAL A 269 13.37 -1.90 15.61
CA VAL A 269 13.88 -3.29 15.62
C VAL A 269 15.33 -3.28 16.04
N TYR A 270 15.67 -4.18 16.96
CA TYR A 270 17.00 -4.38 17.48
C TYR A 270 17.49 -5.78 17.13
N LYS A 271 18.80 -5.93 16.96
CA LYS A 271 19.45 -7.22 17.07
C LYS A 271 19.25 -7.74 18.51
N ARG A 272 18.71 -8.94 18.65
CA ARG A 272 18.50 -9.58 19.96
C ARG A 272 19.73 -10.39 20.35
N LEU A 273 20.25 -10.10 21.53
CA LEU A 273 21.35 -10.81 22.17
C LEU A 273 20.80 -11.79 23.24
N PRO A 274 21.62 -12.75 23.75
CA PRO A 274 21.20 -13.70 24.77
C PRO A 274 20.53 -13.05 25.98
N GLY A 275 19.47 -13.68 26.48
CA GLY A 275 18.64 -13.12 27.55
C GLY A 275 17.72 -11.98 27.12
N SER A 276 17.41 -11.87 25.82
CA SER A 276 16.55 -10.83 25.23
C SER A 276 17.08 -9.40 25.44
N GLN A 277 18.39 -9.26 25.50
CA GLN A 277 19.03 -7.94 25.55
C GLN A 277 18.99 -7.27 24.17
N LYS A 278 18.73 -5.95 24.16
CA LYS A 278 18.80 -5.12 22.95
C LYS A 278 20.26 -4.88 22.57
N GLY A 279 20.63 -5.31 21.38
CA GLY A 279 21.89 -4.97 20.72
C GLY A 279 21.74 -3.73 19.84
N GLU A 280 22.42 -3.77 18.70
CA GLU A 280 22.34 -2.75 17.65
C GLU A 280 20.90 -2.50 17.19
N ILE A 281 20.56 -1.23 16.92
CA ILE A 281 19.30 -0.87 16.28
C ILE A 281 19.40 -1.11 14.78
N LEU A 282 18.51 -1.95 14.25
CA LEU A 282 18.45 -2.33 12.85
C LEU A 282 17.34 -1.59 12.09
N TYR A 283 16.40 -0.96 12.79
CA TYR A 283 15.33 -0.21 12.17
C TYR A 283 14.77 0.83 13.15
N ASP A 284 14.50 2.02 12.64
CA ASP A 284 13.77 3.07 13.34
C ASP A 284 12.72 3.66 12.39
N GLY A 285 11.45 3.32 12.60
CA GLY A 285 10.34 3.76 11.75
C GLY A 285 10.08 5.26 11.80
N ALA A 286 10.71 6.00 12.72
CA ALA A 286 10.66 7.46 12.76
C ALA A 286 11.72 8.13 11.86
N CYS A 287 12.62 7.34 11.27
CA CYS A 287 13.69 7.83 10.40
C CYS A 287 13.39 7.56 8.92
N PRO A 288 13.88 8.42 8.00
CA PRO A 288 13.77 8.19 6.56
C PRO A 288 14.29 6.79 6.17
N ASN A 289 13.53 6.10 5.32
CA ASN A 289 13.83 4.72 4.85
C ASN A 289 14.05 3.71 5.99
N GLY A 290 13.55 4.00 7.20
CA GLY A 290 13.73 3.16 8.39
C GLY A 290 15.17 3.08 8.91
N VAL A 291 16.09 3.92 8.41
CA VAL A 291 17.52 3.89 8.75
C VAL A 291 17.77 4.63 10.08
N PRO A 292 18.25 3.95 11.14
CA PRO A 292 18.47 4.57 12.45
C PRO A 292 19.49 5.70 12.45
N GLY A 293 19.36 6.62 13.42
CA GLY A 293 20.35 7.69 13.66
C GLY A 293 20.04 9.03 12.99
N CYS A 294 18.82 9.21 12.48
CA CYS A 294 18.40 10.47 11.88
C CYS A 294 18.33 11.61 12.93
N PRO A 295 18.66 12.88 12.57
CA PRO A 295 18.77 13.99 13.52
C PRO A 295 17.46 14.41 14.22
N SER A 296 16.30 14.12 13.62
CA SER A 296 14.99 14.46 14.16
C SER A 296 13.99 13.35 13.82
N PRO A 297 13.93 12.27 14.64
CA PRO A 297 12.98 11.19 14.41
C PRO A 297 11.56 11.69 14.70
N TRP A 298 10.73 11.76 13.66
CA TRP A 298 9.30 11.99 13.77
C TRP A 298 8.58 10.72 13.33
N PHE A 299 7.80 10.14 14.23
CA PHE A 299 7.06 8.92 13.92
C PHE A 299 5.73 9.28 13.28
N ASP A 300 5.59 8.95 12.00
CA ASP A 300 4.35 9.01 11.25
C ASP A 300 3.78 7.60 11.15
N TYR A 301 2.70 7.31 11.88
CA TYR A 301 2.09 5.98 11.86
C TYR A 301 1.39 5.67 10.52
N GLN A 302 1.00 6.72 9.78
CA GLN A 302 0.32 6.58 8.48
C GLN A 302 1.33 6.20 7.39
N HIS A 303 2.56 6.71 7.49
CA HIS A 303 3.60 6.56 6.48
C HIS A 303 4.87 5.89 7.00
N ILE A 304 4.72 4.73 7.66
CA ILE A 304 5.87 4.01 8.22
C ILE A 304 6.73 3.45 7.07
N PRO A 305 8.02 3.78 6.95
CA PRO A 305 8.84 3.40 5.81
C PRO A 305 9.28 1.93 5.88
N MET A 306 9.44 1.31 4.72
CA MET A 306 10.18 0.05 4.61
C MET A 306 11.68 0.32 4.50
N ARG A 307 12.50 -0.43 5.23
CA ARG A 307 13.96 -0.42 5.12
C ARG A 307 14.42 -1.60 4.27
N TYR A 308 15.29 -1.36 3.30
CA TYR A 308 16.00 -2.40 2.55
C TYR A 308 17.48 -2.50 2.95
N PHE A 309 18.08 -3.66 2.74
CA PHE A 309 19.50 -3.94 2.99
C PHE A 309 20.17 -4.45 1.71
N ASP A 310 21.08 -3.65 1.16
CA ASP A 310 21.73 -3.91 -0.14
C ASP A 310 22.48 -5.26 -0.15
N GLU A 311 23.24 -5.56 0.90
CA GLU A 311 24.06 -6.79 0.97
C GLU A 311 23.36 -7.98 1.65
N PHE A 312 22.04 -7.91 1.86
CA PHE A 312 21.26 -8.79 2.74
C PHE A 312 21.85 -8.94 4.16
N LEU A 313 21.16 -8.44 5.18
CA LEU A 313 21.66 -8.50 6.55
C LEU A 313 21.54 -9.93 7.14
N PRO A 314 22.65 -10.64 7.46
CA PRO A 314 22.57 -11.96 8.08
C PRO A 314 22.11 -11.86 9.55
N VAL A 315 21.09 -12.64 9.89
CA VAL A 315 20.55 -12.74 11.25
C VAL A 315 20.29 -14.21 11.59
N THR A 316 20.99 -14.71 12.61
CA THR A 316 20.66 -16.01 13.21
C THR A 316 19.47 -15.84 14.15
N ILE A 317 18.31 -16.38 13.77
CA ILE A 317 17.11 -16.40 14.60
C ILE A 317 17.01 -17.76 15.29
N ASN A 318 17.03 -17.78 16.62
CA ASN A 318 16.82 -18.98 17.44
C ASN A 318 16.36 -18.58 18.86
N SER A 319 16.44 -19.46 19.85
CA SER A 319 16.03 -19.10 21.23
C SER A 319 16.91 -18.03 21.88
N GLN A 320 18.19 -17.90 21.47
CA GLN A 320 19.18 -17.01 22.08
C GLN A 320 19.46 -15.73 21.29
N ASN A 321 19.33 -15.78 19.96
CA ASN A 321 19.65 -14.68 19.05
C ASN A 321 18.49 -14.41 18.09
N GLY A 322 18.48 -13.24 17.47
CA GLY A 322 17.52 -12.92 16.41
C GLY A 322 17.18 -11.45 16.42
N LEU A 323 15.88 -11.15 16.35
CA LEU A 323 15.37 -9.78 16.41
C LEU A 323 14.53 -9.55 17.65
N LEU A 324 14.45 -8.29 18.05
CA LEU A 324 13.57 -7.79 19.08
C LEU A 324 12.94 -6.51 18.54
N HIS A 325 11.63 -6.52 18.35
CA HIS A 325 10.90 -5.31 17.95
C HIS A 325 10.21 -4.68 19.16
N GLU A 326 10.12 -3.36 19.13
CA GLU A 326 9.56 -2.52 20.17
C GLU A 326 8.71 -1.43 19.53
N ALA A 327 7.53 -1.19 20.09
CA ALA A 327 6.70 -0.07 19.71
C ALA A 327 6.19 0.65 20.97
N SER A 328 5.86 1.93 20.80
CA SER A 328 5.33 2.76 21.88
C SER A 328 4.10 3.54 21.43
N TRP A 329 3.20 3.82 22.36
CA TRP A 329 1.90 4.47 22.12
C TRP A 329 1.57 5.48 23.20
N ILE A 330 0.80 6.50 22.84
CA ILE A 330 0.05 7.36 23.77
C ILE A 330 -1.39 7.32 23.31
N ASN A 331 -2.26 6.70 24.13
CA ASN A 331 -3.70 6.67 23.88
C ASN A 331 -4.38 7.84 24.62
N ASP A 332 -4.79 8.82 23.82
CA ASP A 332 -5.57 10.00 24.20
C ASP A 332 -7.08 9.85 23.88
N GLY A 333 -7.48 8.67 23.42
CA GLY A 333 -8.85 8.31 23.08
C GLY A 333 -9.76 8.05 24.29
N PRO A 334 -11.04 7.76 24.03
CA PRO A 334 -12.05 7.59 25.08
C PRO A 334 -11.98 6.25 25.81
N THR A 335 -11.32 5.24 25.24
CA THR A 335 -11.27 3.86 25.76
C THR A 335 -9.90 3.23 25.62
N SER A 336 -9.55 2.34 26.55
CA SER A 336 -8.33 1.54 26.45
C SER A 336 -8.42 0.62 25.23
N VAL A 337 -7.28 0.39 24.56
CA VAL A 337 -7.18 -0.45 23.35
C VAL A 337 -6.18 -1.58 23.55
N ASN A 338 -6.22 -2.58 22.66
CA ASN A 338 -5.28 -3.69 22.59
C ASN A 338 -5.06 -4.04 21.10
N PHE A 339 -4.36 -5.15 20.82
CA PHE A 339 -4.20 -5.66 19.47
C PHE A 339 -5.55 -5.93 18.82
N GLY A 340 -5.74 -5.43 17.61
CA GLY A 340 -6.88 -5.76 16.77
C GLY A 340 -6.70 -5.32 15.33
N PRO A 341 -7.55 -5.81 14.41
CA PRO A 341 -7.41 -5.58 12.99
C PRO A 341 -7.96 -4.23 12.52
N THR A 342 -8.69 -3.49 13.35
CA THR A 342 -9.39 -2.26 12.94
C THR A 342 -8.63 -1.00 13.33
N SER A 343 -8.94 0.13 12.69
CA SER A 343 -8.39 1.45 13.04
C SER A 343 -8.78 1.95 14.44
N ASP A 344 -9.83 1.39 15.04
CA ASP A 344 -10.23 1.62 16.44
C ASP A 344 -9.34 0.84 17.44
N ASP A 345 -8.64 -0.20 16.96
CA ASP A 345 -7.67 -0.98 17.72
C ASP A 345 -6.24 -0.47 17.51
N GLU A 346 -5.25 -1.17 18.08
CA GLU A 346 -3.82 -0.93 17.80
C GLU A 346 -3.12 -2.16 17.26
N MET A 347 -1.93 -1.96 16.69
CA MET A 347 -1.11 -3.04 16.14
C MET A 347 0.35 -2.92 16.55
N MET A 348 1.00 -4.07 16.70
CA MET A 348 2.45 -4.20 16.77
C MET A 348 2.88 -5.32 15.83
N VAL A 349 3.12 -4.95 14.58
CA VAL A 349 3.41 -5.89 13.49
C VAL A 349 4.79 -5.60 12.89
N LEU A 350 5.61 -6.63 12.71
CA LEU A 350 6.88 -6.57 11.97
C LEU A 350 6.72 -7.38 10.69
N ILE A 351 6.96 -6.73 9.56
CA ILE A 351 7.08 -7.37 8.26
C ILE A 351 8.56 -7.57 7.95
N MET A 352 8.92 -8.75 7.45
CA MET A 352 10.28 -9.02 6.95
C MET A 352 10.24 -9.74 5.61
N MET A 353 11.13 -9.34 4.71
CA MET A 353 11.45 -10.06 3.49
C MET A 353 12.88 -10.58 3.57
N TYR A 354 13.08 -11.87 3.30
CA TYR A 354 14.38 -12.53 3.51
C TYR A 354 14.57 -13.75 2.61
N VAL A 355 15.83 -14.13 2.44
CA VAL A 355 16.23 -15.44 1.88
C VAL A 355 16.88 -16.28 2.99
N THR A 356 16.97 -17.60 2.80
CA THR A 356 17.59 -18.53 3.76
C THR A 356 19.01 -18.95 3.38
N ASP A 357 19.47 -18.57 2.18
CA ASP A 357 20.82 -18.75 1.66
C ASP A 357 21.08 -17.62 0.65
N THR A 358 22.33 -17.18 0.52
CA THR A 358 22.77 -16.15 -0.44
C THR A 358 23.62 -16.72 -1.58
N THR A 359 23.82 -18.04 -1.60
CA THR A 359 24.60 -18.72 -2.64
C THR A 359 24.04 -18.42 -4.03
N GLY A 360 24.88 -17.85 -4.88
CA GLY A 360 24.52 -17.51 -6.27
C GLY A 360 23.84 -16.16 -6.46
N LEU A 361 23.61 -15.38 -5.39
CA LEU A 361 23.11 -14.01 -5.47
C LEU A 361 24.26 -13.02 -5.70
N THR A 362 23.97 -11.94 -6.42
CA THR A 362 24.82 -10.75 -6.53
C THR A 362 24.45 -9.80 -5.39
N THR A 363 25.45 -9.27 -4.68
CA THR A 363 25.23 -8.38 -3.51
C THR A 363 25.02 -6.92 -3.89
N ASP A 364 25.04 -6.59 -5.18
CA ASP A 364 24.61 -5.29 -5.70
C ASP A 364 23.12 -5.37 -6.01
N VAL A 365 22.30 -5.31 -4.97
CA VAL A 365 20.84 -5.35 -5.10
C VAL A 365 20.33 -3.97 -5.48
N ASP A 366 19.71 -3.85 -6.65
CA ASP A 366 18.92 -2.66 -6.99
C ASP A 366 17.77 -2.55 -5.99
N ILE A 367 17.83 -1.55 -5.09
CA ILE A 367 16.72 -1.24 -4.18
C ILE A 367 15.48 -0.97 -5.05
N PRO A 368 14.31 -1.57 -4.74
CA PRO A 368 13.08 -1.25 -5.43
C PRO A 368 12.94 0.26 -5.49
N ASN A 369 12.70 0.82 -6.67
CA ASN A 369 12.44 2.25 -6.84
C ASN A 369 11.07 2.58 -6.23
N GLY A 370 10.93 2.44 -4.91
CA GLY A 370 9.95 3.12 -4.10
C GLY A 370 10.56 4.44 -3.72
N VAL A 371 10.34 5.45 -4.55
CA VAL A 371 10.38 6.81 -4.03
C VAL A 371 9.26 6.84 -3.01
N ALA A 372 9.55 6.55 -1.73
CA ALA A 372 8.75 7.13 -0.67
C ALA A 372 8.71 8.61 -1.03
N PRO A 373 7.55 9.18 -1.37
CA PRO A 373 7.49 10.59 -1.71
C PRO A 373 8.12 11.30 -0.51
N GLY A 374 9.30 11.91 -0.71
CA GLY A 374 10.00 12.56 0.37
C GLY A 374 9.02 13.54 0.98
N ILE A 375 8.56 13.31 2.21
CA ILE A 375 7.42 14.06 2.77
C ILE A 375 7.70 15.55 2.58
N LEU A 376 6.90 16.22 1.75
CA LEU A 376 7.02 17.65 1.56
C LEU A 376 6.57 18.32 2.86
N LYS A 377 7.50 18.93 3.59
CA LYS A 377 7.18 19.66 4.82
C LYS A 377 7.17 21.14 4.53
N LEU A 378 6.05 21.79 4.82
CA LEU A 378 5.89 23.24 4.73
C LEU A 378 5.81 23.83 6.14
N SER A 379 6.66 24.82 6.44
CA SER A 379 6.67 25.46 7.77
C SER A 379 7.05 26.94 7.73
N PRO A 380 6.36 27.82 8.48
CA PRO A 380 5.13 27.57 9.23
C PRO A 380 3.91 27.34 8.30
N ASN A 381 2.90 26.62 8.79
CA ASN A 381 1.60 26.49 8.15
C ASN A 381 0.51 26.46 9.25
N PRO A 382 -0.34 27.49 9.39
CA PRO A 382 -0.44 28.68 8.54
C PRO A 382 0.80 29.60 8.55
N THR A 383 0.97 30.42 7.51
CA THR A 383 2.05 31.41 7.36
C THR A 383 1.48 32.82 7.15
N THR A 384 2.27 33.86 7.40
CA THR A 384 2.00 35.26 6.99
C THR A 384 2.88 35.70 5.81
N GLY A 385 3.62 34.76 5.19
CA GLY A 385 4.43 35.04 4.01
C GLY A 385 5.53 34.02 3.81
N GLN A 386 6.54 34.00 4.69
CA GLN A 386 7.67 33.08 4.53
C GLN A 386 7.30 31.63 4.78
N VAL A 387 7.73 30.75 3.88
CA VAL A 387 7.50 29.30 3.95
C VAL A 387 8.82 28.60 3.70
N ASN A 388 9.21 27.75 4.64
CA ASN A 388 10.29 26.80 4.47
C ASN A 388 9.73 25.50 3.92
N ILE A 389 10.28 25.08 2.80
CA ILE A 389 10.06 23.81 2.13
C ILE A 389 11.19 22.87 2.52
N ASN A 390 10.83 21.68 2.96
CA ASN A 390 11.77 20.59 3.20
C ASN A 390 11.27 19.33 2.50
N VAL A 391 12.12 18.74 1.66
CA VAL A 391 11.93 17.48 0.95
C VAL A 391 13.06 16.55 1.40
N PRO A 392 12.88 15.82 2.52
CA PRO A 392 13.94 15.00 3.10
C PRO A 392 14.44 13.94 2.10
N GLY A 393 15.76 13.72 2.09
CA GLY A 393 16.37 12.67 1.26
C GLY A 393 16.59 13.03 -0.21
N PHE A 394 16.36 14.28 -0.62
CA PHE A 394 16.57 14.72 -2.00
C PHE A 394 17.81 15.61 -2.17
N GLU A 395 18.67 15.31 -3.16
CA GLU A 395 19.91 16.05 -3.45
C GLU A 395 19.98 16.66 -4.86
N GLU A 396 19.03 16.32 -5.71
CA GLU A 396 18.96 16.75 -7.11
C GLU A 396 18.19 18.08 -7.29
N TRP A 397 18.05 18.54 -8.54
CA TRP A 397 17.24 19.71 -8.88
C TRP A 397 15.75 19.41 -8.82
N LEU A 398 15.02 20.29 -8.13
CA LEU A 398 13.59 20.28 -7.98
C LEU A 398 12.97 21.54 -8.60
N THR A 399 11.79 21.40 -9.18
CA THR A 399 10.91 22.47 -9.63
C THR A 399 9.80 22.64 -8.62
N LEU A 400 9.67 23.83 -8.07
CA LEU A 400 8.59 24.20 -7.16
C LEU A 400 7.59 25.09 -7.89
N LYS A 401 6.30 24.77 -7.77
CA LYS A 401 5.17 25.58 -8.26
C LYS A 401 4.18 25.81 -7.14
N VAL A 402 3.64 27.02 -7.05
CA VAL A 402 2.55 27.36 -6.13
C VAL A 402 1.30 27.62 -6.95
N TYR A 403 0.21 26.97 -6.58
CA TYR A 403 -1.09 27.06 -7.22
C TYR A 403 -2.08 27.77 -6.29
N ASP A 404 -2.92 28.62 -6.84
CA ASP A 404 -4.11 29.10 -6.13
C ASP A 404 -5.24 28.04 -6.16
N VAL A 405 -6.33 28.31 -5.44
CA VAL A 405 -7.50 27.40 -5.36
C VAL A 405 -8.20 27.15 -6.70
N THR A 406 -7.88 27.92 -7.75
CA THR A 406 -8.41 27.71 -9.10
C THR A 406 -7.51 26.82 -9.96
N GLY A 407 -6.36 26.40 -9.42
CA GLY A 407 -5.35 25.61 -10.14
C GLY A 407 -4.42 26.46 -11.00
N LYS A 408 -4.42 27.79 -10.86
CA LYS A 408 -3.50 28.67 -11.59
C LYS A 408 -2.16 28.76 -10.85
N VAL A 409 -1.07 28.61 -11.60
CA VAL A 409 0.30 28.83 -11.08
C VAL A 409 0.52 30.31 -10.79
N VAL A 410 0.79 30.64 -9.53
CA VAL A 410 1.04 32.01 -9.06
C VAL A 410 2.52 32.27 -8.76
N PHE A 411 3.30 31.21 -8.51
CA PHE A 411 4.74 31.26 -8.29
C PHE A 411 5.42 30.01 -8.85
N GLN A 412 6.64 30.14 -9.38
CA GLN A 412 7.46 29.02 -9.80
C GLN A 412 8.95 29.32 -9.60
N THR A 413 9.70 28.34 -9.11
CA THR A 413 11.17 28.40 -8.99
C THR A 413 11.77 27.00 -9.16
N SER A 414 13.10 26.92 -9.22
CA SER A 414 13.83 25.67 -9.10
C SER A 414 14.90 25.80 -8.02
N PHE A 415 15.13 24.74 -7.27
CA PHE A 415 16.15 24.68 -6.22
C PHE A 415 16.85 23.33 -6.24
N ARG A 416 18.04 23.26 -5.67
CA ARG A 416 18.81 22.02 -5.55
C ARG A 416 18.94 21.64 -4.08
N GLY A 417 18.77 20.36 -3.78
CA GLY A 417 18.86 19.81 -2.43
C GLY A 417 17.51 19.68 -1.74
N SER A 418 17.55 19.44 -0.43
CA SER A 418 16.39 19.03 0.36
C SER A 418 15.64 20.19 1.02
N THR A 419 16.16 21.42 1.01
CA THR A 419 15.48 22.56 1.65
C THR A 419 15.48 23.80 0.77
N HIS A 420 14.41 24.58 0.87
CA HIS A 420 14.27 25.87 0.21
C HIS A 420 13.32 26.77 0.98
N SER A 421 13.38 28.08 0.75
CA SER A 421 12.43 29.02 1.35
C SER A 421 11.85 29.91 0.26
N ILE A 422 10.53 30.12 0.32
CA ILE A 422 9.81 31.04 -0.55
C ILE A 422 9.09 32.09 0.30
N ASP A 423 8.77 33.23 -0.31
CA ASP A 423 7.99 34.29 0.33
C ASP A 423 6.68 34.51 -0.44
N LEU A 424 5.57 34.27 0.25
CA LEU A 424 4.22 34.43 -0.27
C LEU A 424 3.55 35.73 0.18
N SER A 425 4.25 36.65 0.86
CA SER A 425 3.69 37.91 1.38
C SER A 425 3.09 38.84 0.31
N ALA A 426 3.45 38.64 -0.96
CA ALA A 426 2.91 39.40 -2.08
C ALA A 426 1.54 38.90 -2.58
N TYR A 427 1.04 37.78 -2.06
CA TYR A 427 -0.20 37.14 -2.50
C TYR A 427 -1.33 37.35 -1.48
N ASN A 428 -2.58 37.22 -1.93
CA ASN A 428 -3.75 37.42 -1.06
C ASN A 428 -3.87 36.27 -0.05
N SER A 429 -4.32 36.58 1.16
CA SER A 429 -4.67 35.58 2.18
C SER A 429 -5.70 34.59 1.65
N SER A 430 -5.27 33.32 1.54
CA SER A 430 -6.03 32.24 0.93
C SER A 430 -5.35 30.90 1.19
N MET A 431 -5.94 29.84 0.64
CA MET A 431 -5.31 28.53 0.53
C MET A 431 -4.52 28.45 -0.78
N TYR A 432 -3.31 27.89 -0.70
CA TYR A 432 -2.47 27.59 -1.86
C TYR A 432 -2.00 26.15 -1.79
N PHE A 433 -1.57 25.61 -2.94
CA PHE A 433 -0.95 24.29 -3.04
C PHE A 433 0.48 24.44 -3.56
N ILE A 434 1.45 23.91 -2.84
CA ILE A 434 2.86 23.87 -3.24
C ILE A 434 3.15 22.50 -3.82
N ARG A 435 3.48 22.44 -5.11
CA ARG A 435 3.93 21.23 -5.80
C ARG A 435 5.43 21.27 -6.00
N VAL A 436 6.12 20.17 -5.70
CA VAL A 436 7.55 20.01 -5.91
C VAL A 436 7.80 18.79 -6.77
N GLN A 437 8.47 18.99 -7.91
CA GLN A 437 8.71 17.95 -8.91
C GLN A 437 10.19 17.83 -9.25
N ASP A 438 10.70 16.62 -9.48
CA ASP A 438 12.03 16.46 -10.09
C ASP A 438 11.96 16.55 -11.63
N LEU A 439 13.13 16.54 -12.28
CA LEU A 439 13.23 16.64 -13.74
C LEU A 439 12.72 15.40 -14.48
N HIS A 440 12.60 14.26 -13.79
CA HIS A 440 12.22 12.98 -14.38
C HIS A 440 10.78 12.56 -14.03
N GLY A 441 10.04 13.37 -13.26
CA GLY A 441 8.68 13.08 -12.80
C GLY A 441 8.59 11.95 -11.76
N LYS A 442 9.73 11.53 -11.19
CA LYS A 442 9.80 10.50 -10.14
C LYS A 442 9.47 11.05 -8.76
N VAL A 443 9.70 12.33 -8.53
CA VAL A 443 9.22 13.05 -7.34
C VAL A 443 8.13 13.98 -7.79
N ASP A 444 6.94 13.85 -7.20
CA ASP A 444 5.82 14.75 -7.42
C ASP A 444 5.01 14.88 -6.13
N LEU A 445 5.33 15.92 -5.37
CA LEU A 445 4.82 16.13 -4.02
C LEU A 445 3.94 17.35 -4.02
N ILE A 446 2.75 17.27 -3.42
CA ILE A 446 1.84 18.42 -3.30
C ILE A 446 1.45 18.57 -1.84
N GLU A 447 1.58 19.78 -1.32
CA GLU A 447 1.11 20.10 0.02
C GLU A 447 0.33 21.41 0.08
N ARG A 448 -0.62 21.45 1.00
CA ARG A 448 -1.50 22.61 1.20
C ARG A 448 -0.86 23.60 2.16
N ILE A 449 -0.90 24.89 1.84
CA ILE A 449 -0.53 25.98 2.75
C ILE A 449 -1.63 27.02 2.91
N ILE A 450 -1.80 27.52 4.13
CA ILE A 450 -2.74 28.59 4.47
C ILE A 450 -1.94 29.88 4.68
N LEU A 451 -2.19 30.89 3.85
CA LEU A 451 -1.64 32.25 3.98
C LEU A 451 -2.64 33.13 4.73
N LEU A 452 -2.18 33.74 5.81
CA LEU A 452 -2.91 34.70 6.64
C LEU A 452 -2.41 36.13 6.38
N ASP A 453 -3.25 37.10 6.77
CA ASP A 453 -2.96 38.54 6.66
C ASP A 453 -1.78 39.00 7.55
#